data_AF-A0A951B7H4-F1
#
_entry.id   AF-A0A951B7H4-F1
#
_cell.length_a   1.000
_cell.length_b   1.000
_cell.length_c   1.000
_cell.angle_alpha   90.00
_cell.angle_beta   90.00
_cell.angle_gamma   90.00
#
_symmetry.space_group_name_H-M   'P 1'
#
loop_
_entity.id
_entity.type
_entity.pdbx_description
1 polymer ?
#
loop_
_entity_poly.entity_id
_entity_poly.type
_entity_poly.pdbx_seq_one_letter_code
_entity_poly.pdbx_strand_id
1 'polypeptide(L)' 'MNTPTITSMQEPFTRDRIVEALQAMQPDATIDDAIERLVFLAKIETGLAELDRSEGVSHEEAKRRFGL' A
#
# COMPACT_ATOMS: atom_id res chain seq x y z
N MET A 1 10.86 -28.42 11.42
CA MET A 1 10.88 -27.27 10.48
C MET A 1 9.51 -26.62 10.56
N ASN A 2 9.39 -25.50 11.26
CA ASN A 2 8.14 -24.74 11.27
C ASN A 2 8.18 -23.79 10.08
N THR A 3 7.42 -24.13 9.04
CA THR A 3 7.11 -23.19 7.96
C THR A 3 6.39 -22.00 8.59
N PRO A 4 6.86 -20.75 8.42
CA PRO A 4 6.08 -19.60 8.84
C PRO A 4 4.87 -19.54 7.91
N THR A 5 3.70 -19.91 8.42
CA THR A 5 2.43 -19.56 7.82
C THR A 5 2.40 -18.03 7.73
N ILE A 6 2.51 -17.48 6.51
CA ILE A 6 2.21 -16.07 6.27
C ILE A 6 0.69 -15.95 6.39
N THR A 7 0.18 -15.95 7.61
CA THR A 7 -1.15 -15.43 7.91
C THR A 7 -1.01 -13.92 7.89
N SER A 8 -1.10 -13.34 6.71
CA SER A 8 -1.22 -11.89 6.55
C SER A 8 -2.69 -11.60 6.26
N MET A 9 -3.56 -11.78 7.24
CA MET A 9 -4.78 -10.98 7.29
C MET A 9 -4.31 -9.54 7.47
N GLN A 10 -4.23 -8.79 6.38
CA GLN A 10 -3.81 -7.40 6.45
C GLN A 10 -4.93 -6.60 7.07
N GLU A 11 -4.75 -6.23 8.33
CA GLU A 11 -5.64 -5.30 9.00
C GLU A 11 -5.66 -3.97 8.22
N PRO A 12 -6.85 -3.35 8.07
CA PRO A 12 -6.96 -2.05 7.41
C PRO A 12 -6.07 -1.02 8.11
N PHE A 13 -5.58 -0.04 7.35
CA PHE A 13 -4.82 1.08 7.85
C PHE A 13 -5.67 1.83 8.86
N THR A 14 -5.30 1.68 10.13
CA THR A 14 -6.00 2.33 11.22
C THR A 14 -5.59 3.80 11.28
N ARG A 15 -6.42 4.62 11.94
CA ARG A 15 -6.10 6.02 12.24
C ARG A 15 -4.69 6.17 12.83
N ASP A 16 -4.29 5.27 13.73
CA ASP A 16 -3.01 5.39 14.42
C ASP A 16 -1.84 5.15 13.46
N ARG A 17 -1.95 4.17 12.56
CA ARG A 17 -0.94 3.96 11.50
C ARG A 17 -0.89 5.10 10.50
N ILE A 18 -2.03 5.75 10.23
CA ILE A 18 -2.08 6.96 9.40
C ILE A 18 -1.27 8.08 10.08
N VAL A 19 -1.51 8.31 11.36
CA VAL A 19 -0.78 9.34 12.13
C VAL A 19 0.72 9.04 12.18
N GLU A 20 1.13 7.79 12.41
CA GLU A 20 2.53 7.38 12.36
C GLU A 20 3.17 7.67 10.99
N ALA A 21 2.47 7.37 9.90
CA ALA A 21 2.96 7.63 8.55
C ALA A 21 3.13 9.12 8.26
N LEU A 22 2.24 9.97 8.79
CA LEU A 22 2.35 11.43 8.69
C LEU A 22 3.48 11.99 9.57
N GLN A 23 3.68 11.44 10.77
CA GLN A 23 4.76 11.83 11.67
C GLN A 23 6.15 11.47 11.13
N ALA A 24 6.26 10.43 10.30
CA ALA A 24 7.50 10.01 9.66
C ALA A 24 7.87 10.84 8.42
N MET A 25 7.02 11.79 8.00
CA MET A 25 7.31 12.68 6.87
C MET A 25 8.38 13.72 7.22
N GLN A 26 8.93 14.36 6.19
CA GLN A 26 9.90 15.44 6.40
C GLN A 26 9.23 16.61 7.14
N PRO A 27 9.95 17.34 8.03
CA PRO A 27 9.37 18.41 8.83
C PRO A 27 8.78 19.57 8.03
N ASP A 28 9.24 19.77 6.79
CA ASP A 28 8.78 20.78 5.84
C ASP A 28 7.74 20.24 4.84
N ALA A 29 7.28 19.00 5.02
CA ALA A 29 6.24 18.41 4.19
C ALA A 29 4.97 19.27 4.22
N THR A 30 4.45 19.54 3.03
CA THR A 30 3.25 20.33 2.83
C THR A 30 1.98 19.50 2.99
N ILE A 31 0.83 20.17 2.99
CA ILE A 31 -0.46 19.49 2.94
C ILE A 31 -0.58 18.62 1.68
N ASP A 32 -0.06 19.08 0.54
CA ASP A 32 -0.12 18.32 -0.71
C ASP A 32 0.71 17.03 -0.63
N ASP A 33 1.90 17.09 -0.01
CA ASP A 33 2.72 15.89 0.24
C ASP A 33 2.01 14.90 1.17
N ALA A 34 1.32 15.41 2.20
CA ALA A 34 0.54 14.58 3.11
C ALA A 34 -0.62 13.90 2.38
N ILE A 35 -1.35 14.64 1.53
CA ILE A 35 -2.43 14.08 0.71
C ILE A 35 -1.88 13.00 -0.22
N GLU A 36 -0.76 13.24 -0.91
CA GLU A 36 -0.11 12.25 -1.77
C GLU A 36 0.23 10.98 -0.99
N ARG A 37 0.84 11.14 0.20
CA ARG A 37 1.20 10.01 1.07
C ARG A 37 -0.02 9.19 1.46
N LEU A 38 -1.13 9.83 1.82
CA LEU A 38 -2.37 9.16 2.20
C LEU A 38 -3.00 8.44 1.00
N VAL A 39 -3.04 9.06 -0.17
CA VAL A 39 -3.54 8.44 -1.41
C VAL A 39 -2.69 7.23 -1.78
N PHE A 40 -1.37 7.32 -1.64
CA PHE A 40 -0.47 6.20 -1.89
C PHE A 40 -0.74 5.02 -0.95
N LEU A 41 -0.95 5.28 0.35
CA LEU A 41 -1.32 4.24 1.31
C LEU A 41 -2.66 3.56 0.95
N ALA A 42 -3.68 4.34 0.60
CA ALA A 42 -4.98 3.80 0.18
C ALA A 42 -4.88 2.93 -1.08
N LYS A 43 -4.02 3.30 -2.04
CA LYS A 43 -3.75 2.49 -3.24
C LYS A 43 -3.05 1.17 -2.90
N ILE A 44 -2.13 1.18 -1.95
CA ILE A 44 -1.47 -0.05 -1.47
C ILE A 44 -2.52 -0.99 -0.90
N GLU A 45 -3.37 -0.53 0.02
CA GLU A 45 -4.44 -1.35 0.59
C GLU A 45 -5.39 -1.92 -0.47
N THR A 46 -5.75 -1.09 -1.44
CA THR A 46 -6.61 -1.52 -2.56
C THR A 46 -5.94 -2.65 -3.34
N GLY A 47 -4.67 -2.48 -3.72
CA GLY A 47 -3.92 -3.51 -4.45
C GLY A 47 -3.73 -4.80 -3.65
N LEU A 48 -3.54 -4.70 -2.33
CA LEU A 48 -3.46 -5.87 -1.45
C LEU A 48 -4.80 -6.63 -1.39
N ALA A 49 -5.91 -5.90 -1.27
CA ALA A 49 -7.24 -6.50 -1.31
C ALA A 49 -7.58 -7.13 -2.67
N GLU A 50 -7.10 -6.54 -3.78
CA GLU A 50 -7.19 -7.15 -5.12
C GLU A 50 -6.39 -8.46 -5.21
N LEU A 51 -5.17 -8.49 -4.65
CA LEU A 51 -4.36 -9.70 -4.60
C LEU A 51 -5.03 -10.83 -3.79
N ASP A 52 -5.64 -10.50 -2.65
CA ASP A 52 -6.41 -11.46 -1.86
C ASP A 52 -7.61 -12.03 -2.63
N ARG A 53 -8.22 -11.22 -3.52
CA ARG A 53 -9.26 -11.65 -4.45
C ARG A 53 -8.73 -12.32 -5.72
N SER A 54 -7.41 -12.52 -5.85
CA SER A 54 -6.76 -13.05 -7.06
C SER A 54 -6.98 -12.20 -8.33
N GLU A 55 -7.18 -10.89 -8.16
CA GLU A 55 -7.40 -9.92 -9.25
C GLU A 55 -6.10 -9.28 -9.76
N GLY A 56 -4.96 -9.70 -9.23
CA GLY A 56 -3.64 -9.24 -9.67
C GLY A 56 -3.35 -9.59 -11.14
N VAL A 57 -2.50 -8.78 -11.77
CA VAL A 57 -2.04 -9.01 -13.15
C VAL A 57 -0.64 -9.59 -13.18
N SER A 58 -0.28 -10.27 -14.28
CA SER A 58 1.09 -10.73 -14.48
C SER A 58 2.06 -9.54 -14.62
N HIS A 59 3.33 -9.77 -14.31
CA HIS A 59 4.37 -8.75 -14.42
C HIS A 59 4.48 -8.16 -15.84
N GLU A 60 4.34 -8.99 -16.87
CA GLU A 60 4.39 -8.55 -18.28
C GLU A 60 3.17 -7.73 -18.67
N GLU A 61 1.99 -8.03 -18.11
CA GLU A 61 0.81 -7.21 -18.30
C GLU A 61 0.93 -5.86 -17.58
N ALA A 62 1.50 -5.84 -16.37
CA ALA A 62 1.79 -4.60 -15.67
C ALA A 62 2.72 -3.69 -16.49
N LYS A 63 3.83 -4.24 -17.02
CA LYS A 63 4.75 -3.48 -17.89
C LYS A 63 4.05 -2.85 -19.09
N ARG A 64 3.22 -3.62 -19.81
CA ARG A 64 2.43 -3.10 -20.94
C ARG A 64 1.56 -1.91 -20.55
N ARG A 65 0.92 -1.92 -19.38
CA ARG A 65 0.08 -0.80 -18.90
C ARG A 65 0.89 0.45 -18.58
N PHE A 66 2.15 0.30 -18.19
CA PHE A 66 3.08 1.41 -17.96
C PHE A 66 3.87 1.82 -19.21
N GLY A 67 3.66 1.16 -20.35
CA GLY A 67 4.41 1.42 -21.58
C GLY A 67 5.89 1.02 -21.51
N LEU A 68 6.21 0.04 -20.65
CA LEU A 68 7.55 -0.53 -20.44
C LEU A 68 7.75 -1.85 -21.18
#